data_AF-A0A157SZ61-F1
#
_entry.id   AF-A0A157SZ61-F1
#
_cell.length_a   1.000
_cell.length_b   1.000
_cell.length_c   1.000
_cell.angle_alpha   90.00
_cell.angle_beta   90.00
_cell.angle_gamma   90.00
#
_symmetry.space_group_name_H-M   'P 1'
#
loop_
_entity.id
_entity.type
_entity.pdbx_description
1 polymer ?
#
loop_
_entity_poly.entity_id
_entity_poly.type
_entity_poly.pdbx_seq_one_letter_code
_entity_poly.pdbx_strand_id
1 'polypeptide(L)'
;VIYMFKCPICGFTSVTLFAVKQHARKNHILTKCPVCNTEYRHLNQHFYFQSDMEHLIYCYLFGSYKLPFHVRLAIKRKLQVE
;
A
#
# COMPACT_ATOMS: atom_id res chain seq x y z
N VAL A 1 -9.84 -17.13 -14.32
CA VAL A 1 -9.24 -17.00 -12.98
C VAL A 1 -9.67 -15.66 -12.40
N ILE A 2 -10.39 -15.66 -11.27
CA ILE A 2 -10.76 -14.42 -10.58
C ILE A 2 -9.55 -14.02 -9.75
N TYR A 3 -8.92 -12.90 -10.09
CA TYR A 3 -7.79 -12.41 -9.31
C TYR A 3 -8.27 -11.66 -8.08
N MET A 4 -7.69 -11.97 -6.92
CA MET A 4 -7.91 -11.22 -5.69
C MET A 4 -6.70 -10.34 -5.37
N PHE A 5 -6.89 -9.39 -4.48
CA PHE A 5 -5.83 -8.52 -3.97
C PHE A 5 -5.74 -8.69 -2.46
N LYS A 6 -4.53 -8.82 -1.95
CA LYS A 6 -4.24 -9.07 -0.53
C LYS A 6 -3.68 -7.82 0.15
N CYS A 7 -4.17 -7.54 1.34
CA CYS A 7 -3.62 -6.52 2.23
C CYS A 7 -2.26 -7.01 2.79
N PRO A 8 -1.17 -6.24 2.63
CA PRO A 8 0.15 -6.68 3.09
C PRO A 8 0.32 -6.64 4.62
N ILE A 9 -0.63 -6.04 5.35
CA ILE A 9 -0.56 -5.88 6.82
C ILE A 9 -1.20 -7.06 7.55
N CYS A 10 -2.40 -7.47 7.13
CA CYS A 10 -3.18 -8.49 7.85
C CYS A 10 -3.69 -9.64 6.97
N GLY A 11 -3.38 -9.61 5.67
CA GLY A 11 -3.78 -10.67 4.74
C GLY A 11 -5.23 -10.62 4.25
N PHE A 12 -6.03 -9.62 4.63
CA PHE A 12 -7.38 -9.41 4.07
C PHE A 12 -7.37 -9.42 2.54
N THR A 13 -8.28 -10.17 1.92
CA THR A 13 -8.38 -10.28 0.46
C THR A 13 -9.67 -9.65 -0.09
N SER A 14 -9.58 -9.02 -1.26
CA SER A 14 -10.76 -8.51 -1.98
C SER A 14 -10.56 -8.55 -3.50
N VAL A 15 -11.67 -8.56 -4.24
CA VAL A 15 -11.67 -8.56 -5.72
C VAL A 15 -11.25 -7.23 -6.34
N THR A 16 -11.19 -6.14 -5.55
CA THR A 16 -10.69 -4.84 -6.04
C THR A 16 -9.60 -4.26 -5.16
N LEU A 17 -8.61 -3.61 -5.78
CA LEU A 17 -7.59 -2.82 -5.07
C LEU A 17 -8.19 -1.66 -4.27
N PHE A 18 -9.29 -1.08 -4.75
CA PHE A 18 -9.97 0.00 -4.02
C PHE A 18 -10.48 -0.48 -2.66
N ALA A 19 -11.09 -1.67 -2.61
CA ALA A 19 -11.53 -2.27 -1.36
C ALA A 19 -10.34 -2.57 -0.42
N VAL A 20 -9.21 -3.08 -0.93
CA VAL A 20 -7.99 -3.28 -0.13
C VAL A 20 -7.45 -1.97 0.42
N LYS A 21 -7.42 -0.92 -0.41
CA LYS A 21 -7.00 0.43 0.00
C LYS A 21 -7.91 1.03 1.07
N GLN A 22 -9.23 0.91 0.90
CA GLN A 22 -10.20 1.37 1.90
C GLN A 22 -10.07 0.59 3.20
N HIS A 23 -9.97 -0.74 3.12
CA HIS A 23 -9.72 -1.62 4.25
C HIS A 23 -8.46 -1.17 5.01
N ALA A 24 -7.35 -0.95 4.29
CA ALA A 24 -6.08 -0.61 4.92
C ALA A 24 -6.17 0.70 5.71
N ARG A 25 -6.80 1.73 5.14
CA ARG A 25 -6.97 3.04 5.78
C ARG A 25 -7.91 3.04 6.99
N LYS A 26 -8.94 2.19 6.97
CA LYS A 26 -9.97 2.15 8.03
C LYS A 26 -9.57 1.26 9.20
N ASN A 27 -8.84 0.17 8.93
CA ASN A 27 -8.56 -0.86 9.94
C ASN A 27 -7.14 -0.77 10.49
N HIS A 28 -6.21 -0.10 9.79
CA HIS A 28 -4.82 0.02 10.24
C HIS A 28 -4.44 1.48 10.42
N ILE A 29 -3.94 1.80 11.61
CA ILE A 29 -3.34 3.10 11.92
C ILE A 29 -1.82 2.89 11.94
N LEU A 30 -1.10 3.57 11.06
CA LEU A 30 0.35 3.53 11.03
C LEU A 30 0.91 4.64 11.91
N THR A 31 1.57 4.29 13.01
CA THR A 31 2.36 5.21 13.84
C THR A 31 3.84 5.23 13.46
N LYS A 32 4.31 4.13 12.86
CA LYS A 32 5.68 3.98 12.33
C LYS A 32 5.65 3.37 10.92
N CYS A 33 6.75 3.54 10.19
CA CYS A 33 6.94 2.91 8.90
C CYS A 33 7.01 1.38 9.06
N PRO A 34 6.16 0.58 8.40
CA PRO A 34 6.23 -0.88 8.49
C PRO A 34 7.49 -1.49 7.85
N VAL A 35 8.17 -0.74 6.98
CA VAL A 35 9.38 -1.19 6.26
C VAL A 35 10.64 -0.84 7.06
N CYS A 36 10.78 0.41 7.51
CA CYS A 36 11.94 0.89 8.28
C CYS A 36 11.84 0.60 9.79
N ASN A 37 10.63 0.30 10.29
CA ASN A 37 10.32 0.22 11.71
C ASN A 37 10.67 1.51 12.51
N THR A 38 10.63 2.67 11.85
CA THR A 38 10.96 3.98 12.42
C THR A 38 9.74 4.91 12.40
N GLU A 39 9.62 5.74 13.42
CA GLU A 39 8.59 6.78 13.51
C GLU A 39 8.96 7.99 12.66
N TYR A 40 7.96 8.56 11.98
CA TYR A 40 8.14 9.77 11.17
C TYR A 40 6.99 10.72 11.46
N ARG A 41 7.31 12.02 11.51
CA ARG A 41 6.29 13.07 11.67
C ARG A 41 5.21 13.01 10.59
N HIS A 42 5.60 12.68 9.35
CA HIS A 42 4.71 12.60 8.20
C HIS A 42 4.97 11.32 7.39
N LEU A 43 4.38 10.19 7.81
CA LEU A 43 4.56 8.90 7.14
C LEU A 43 4.17 8.91 5.66
N ASN A 44 3.11 9.61 5.28
CA ASN A 44 2.71 9.72 3.87
C ASN A 44 3.80 10.39 3.01
N GLN A 45 4.46 11.40 3.55
CA GLN A 45 5.56 12.08 2.88
C GLN A 45 6.80 11.16 2.82
N HIS A 46 7.11 10.46 3.91
CA HIS A 46 8.15 9.43 3.94
C HIS A 46 7.95 8.42 2.81
N PHE A 47 6.78 7.80 2.71
CA PHE A 47 6.51 6.80 1.67
C PHE A 47 6.64 7.34 0.24
N TYR A 48 6.30 8.62 0.01
CA TYR A 48 6.36 9.22 -1.32
C TYR A 48 7.78 9.48 -1.82
N PHE A 49 8.71 9.79 -0.92
CA PHE A 49 10.11 10.05 -1.28
C PHE A 49 10.95 8.78 -1.45
N GLN A 50 10.42 7.62 -1.07
CA GLN A 50 11.11 6.35 -1.29
C GLN A 50 10.90 5.83 -2.72
N SER A 51 11.91 5.14 -3.22
CA SER A 51 11.90 4.55 -4.57
C SER A 51 11.67 3.04 -4.57
N ASP A 52 11.76 2.37 -3.42
CA ASP A 52 11.53 0.94 -3.32
C ASP A 52 10.04 0.59 -3.34
N MET A 53 9.76 -0.61 -3.82
CA MET A 53 8.39 -1.08 -4.00
C MET A 53 7.63 -1.26 -2.69
N GLU A 54 8.30 -1.54 -1.58
CA GLU A 54 7.64 -1.78 -0.30
C GLU A 54 7.05 -0.47 0.24
N HIS A 55 7.83 0.60 0.28
CA HIS A 55 7.33 1.92 0.63
C HIS A 55 6.29 2.45 -0.35
N LEU A 56 6.48 2.21 -1.66
CA LEU A 56 5.51 2.64 -2.67
C LEU A 56 4.16 1.94 -2.52
N ILE A 57 4.12 0.68 -2.06
CA ILE A 57 2.86 0.00 -1.70
C ILE A 57 2.17 0.76 -0.55
N TYR A 58 2.90 1.12 0.51
CA TYR A 58 2.33 1.91 1.60
C TYR A 58 1.94 3.32 1.17
N CYS A 59 2.69 3.95 0.26
CA CYS A 59 2.32 5.21 -0.38
C CYS A 59 0.99 5.08 -1.13
N TYR A 60 0.78 3.98 -1.86
CA TYR A 60 -0.46 3.73 -2.58
C TYR A 60 -1.64 3.50 -1.64
N LEU A 61 -1.46 2.72 -0.58
CA LEU A 61 -2.52 2.35 0.37
C LEU A 61 -2.91 3.54 1.27
N PHE A 62 -1.94 4.23 1.86
CA PHE A 62 -2.20 5.26 2.88
C PHE A 62 -2.08 6.69 2.34
N GLY A 63 -1.25 6.92 1.33
CA GLY A 63 -1.00 8.24 0.76
C GLY A 63 -2.13 8.77 -0.13
N SER A 64 -2.18 10.10 -0.27
CA SER A 64 -2.99 10.84 -1.23
C SER A 64 -2.24 11.18 -2.52
N TYR A 65 -0.93 10.95 -2.56
CA TYR A 65 -0.07 11.28 -3.69
C TYR A 65 -0.42 10.46 -4.94
N LYS A 66 -0.34 11.11 -6.11
CA LYS A 66 -0.57 10.48 -7.41
C LYS A 66 0.70 9.78 -7.88
N LEU A 67 0.71 8.46 -7.77
CA LEU A 67 1.81 7.64 -8.29
C LEU A 67 1.76 7.49 -9.81
N PRO A 68 2.92 7.44 -10.51
CA PRO A 68 2.98 7.18 -11.94
C PRO A 68 2.26 5.88 -12.34
N PHE A 69 1.76 5.81 -13.58
CA PHE A 69 1.00 4.65 -14.06
C PHE A 69 1.77 3.34 -13.95
N HIS A 70 3.04 3.31 -14.37
CA HIS A 70 3.87 2.10 -14.33
C HIS A 70 4.09 1.61 -12.89
N VAL A 71 4.27 2.52 -11.92
CA VAL A 71 4.37 2.18 -10.49
C VAL A 71 3.07 1.56 -10.00
N ARG A 72 1.92 2.17 -10.32
CA ARG A 72 0.60 1.61 -9.94
C ARG A 72 0.37 0.21 -10.52
N LEU A 73 0.84 -0.03 -11.74
CA LEU A 73 0.76 -1.36 -12.37
C LEU A 73 1.65 -2.39 -11.65
N ALA A 74 2.87 -2.00 -11.24
CA ALA A 74 3.76 -2.85 -10.46
C ALA A 74 3.17 -3.17 -9.07
N ILE A 75 2.61 -2.17 -8.38
CA ILE A 75 1.93 -2.35 -7.09
C ILE A 75 0.74 -3.30 -7.24
N LYS A 76 -0.08 -3.12 -8.28
CA LYS A 76 -1.22 -4.00 -8.58
C LYS A 76 -0.77 -5.45 -8.66
N ARG A 77 0.29 -5.74 -9.44
CA ARG A 77 0.84 -7.10 -9.59
C ARG A 77 1.37 -7.66 -8.28
N LYS A 78 2.01 -6.84 -7.44
CA LYS A 78 2.54 -7.26 -6.13
C LYS A 78 1.45 -7.62 -5.12
N LEU A 79 0.32 -6.93 -5.16
CA LEU A 79 -0.80 -7.19 -4.25
C LEU A 79 -1.74 -8.28 -4.76
N GLN A 80 -1.61 -8.68 -6.03
CA GLN A 80 -2.46 -9.69 -6.65
C GLN A 80 -2.13 -11.08 -6.13
N VAL A 81 -3.16 -11.86 -5.82
CA VAL A 81 -3.07 -13.26 -5.42
C VAL A 81 -4.04 -14.10 -6.24
N GLU A 82 -3.72 -15.38 -6.39
CA GLU A 82 -4.54 -16.38 -7.11
C GLU A 82 -5.82 -16.74 -6.36
#